data_AF-K7X8H0-F1
#
_entry.id   AF-K7X8H0-F1
#
_cell.length_a   1.000
_cell.length_b   1.000
_cell.length_c   1.000
_cell.angle_alpha   90.00
_cell.angle_beta   90.00
_cell.angle_gamma   90.00
#
_symmetry.space_group_name_H-M   'P 1'
#
loop_
_entity.id
_entity.type
_entity.pdbx_description
1 polymer ?
#
loop_
_entity_poly.entity_id
_entity_poly.type
_entity_poly.pdbx_seq_one_letter_code
_entity_poly.pdbx_strand_id
1 'polypeptide(L)'
;QGEEHSKACGHSQFGRIYEQGHYPEWDEDHPIHFVGHSAGAQVVRVLQQMLADKAFKGYENTCENWVLSVTALSGAFNGTTRTYFDGMNPEDGKSLRPVSLLQLCRIGVIIYDWFDIPWLKNYYNFGFDHFNISWRKIGIWGLIDCLLGNAGPFASGDWILPDLTLQGSIKLNSHLHTFPNTYYFSYASKRTSKVMGITVPSGILGIHPLLFIRILQMSLWRHPPDVPPPYKGYRDEDWWDNDGALNTISMTHPRFPVEHPSQLVVKDSDCQPFLPGIWYYKIVEGDHILFIVNRERAGVQFDLIYDSIFERCRKHAFRKNPTMPNHIS
;
A
#
# COMPACT_ATOMS: atom_id res chain seq x y z
N GLN A 1 -6.80 19.26 10.09
CA GLN A 1 -6.37 18.33 9.04
C GLN A 1 -7.52 17.87 8.15
N GLY A 2 -8.53 17.13 8.66
CA GLY A 2 -9.62 16.63 7.80
C GLY A 2 -10.43 17.68 7.01
N GLU A 3 -10.78 18.81 7.64
CA GLU A 3 -11.50 19.90 6.96
C GLU A 3 -10.67 20.53 5.84
N GLU A 4 -9.40 20.82 6.11
CA GLU A 4 -8.47 21.43 5.17
C GLU A 4 -8.22 20.52 3.97
N HIS A 5 -7.95 19.23 4.22
CA HIS A 5 -7.80 18.21 3.18
C HIS A 5 -9.04 18.13 2.30
N SER A 6 -10.23 18.03 2.90
CA SER A 6 -11.48 17.91 2.14
C SER A 6 -11.77 19.13 1.25
N LYS A 7 -11.42 20.33 1.71
CA LYS A 7 -11.54 21.56 0.92
C LYS A 7 -10.53 21.58 -0.23
N ALA A 8 -9.28 21.20 0.03
CA ALA A 8 -8.23 21.16 -0.98
C ALA A 8 -8.49 20.10 -2.07
N CYS A 9 -9.05 18.95 -1.69
CA CYS A 9 -9.30 17.84 -2.60
C CYS A 9 -10.72 17.82 -3.21
N GLY A 10 -11.62 18.70 -2.76
CA GLY A 10 -12.94 18.87 -3.35
C GLY A 10 -13.93 17.75 -3.01
N HIS A 11 -13.89 17.25 -1.78
CA HIS A 11 -14.79 16.18 -1.31
C HIS A 11 -15.35 16.49 0.08
N SER A 12 -16.24 15.62 0.58
CA SER A 12 -16.86 15.78 1.90
C SER A 12 -15.84 15.46 3.00
N GLN A 13 -15.86 16.26 4.08
CA GLN A 13 -15.00 16.01 5.25
C GLN A 13 -15.33 14.68 5.95
N PHE A 14 -16.61 14.32 6.00
CA PHE A 14 -17.11 13.13 6.69
C PHE A 14 -17.51 12.06 5.68
N GLY A 15 -17.13 10.82 5.99
CA GLY A 15 -17.50 9.64 5.23
C GLY A 15 -18.60 8.84 5.92
N ARG A 16 -18.53 7.51 5.77
CA ARG A 16 -19.46 6.58 6.44
C ARG A 16 -19.28 6.60 7.95
N ILE A 17 -20.39 6.41 8.65
CA ILE A 17 -20.41 6.25 10.11
C ILE A 17 -20.30 4.76 10.42
N TYR A 18 -19.36 4.41 11.29
CA TYR A 18 -19.24 3.08 11.87
C TYR A 18 -19.64 3.18 13.34
N GLU A 19 -20.83 2.69 13.69
CA GLU A 19 -21.41 2.83 15.04
C GLU A 19 -20.55 2.18 16.13
N GLN A 20 -19.85 1.09 15.79
CA GLN A 20 -18.97 0.39 16.70
C GLN A 20 -17.64 0.08 16.01
N GLY A 21 -16.53 0.49 16.62
CA GLY A 21 -15.20 0.06 16.20
C GLY A 21 -14.99 -1.43 16.48
N HIS A 22 -14.25 -2.11 15.62
CA HIS A 22 -13.96 -3.55 15.79
C HIS A 22 -13.13 -3.87 17.04
N TYR A 23 -12.35 -2.90 17.53
CA TYR A 23 -11.57 -3.04 18.76
C TYR A 23 -11.67 -1.74 19.59
N PRO A 24 -12.72 -1.58 20.41
CA PRO A 24 -12.98 -0.33 21.14
C PRO A 24 -11.95 0.02 22.22
N GLU A 25 -11.21 -0.98 22.71
CA GLU A 25 -10.16 -0.83 23.73
C GLU A 25 -8.82 -0.38 23.15
N TRP A 26 -8.74 -0.15 21.83
CA TRP A 26 -7.50 0.20 21.15
C TRP A 26 -6.88 1.48 21.69
N ASP A 27 -5.71 1.35 22.31
CA ASP A 27 -4.90 2.45 22.81
C ASP A 27 -3.40 2.05 22.88
N GLU A 28 -2.59 2.83 23.60
CA GLU A 28 -1.15 2.56 23.79
C GLU A 28 -0.88 1.31 24.66
N ASP A 29 -1.76 1.02 25.61
CA ASP A 29 -1.67 -0.13 26.52
C ASP A 29 -2.27 -1.41 25.88
N HIS A 30 -3.13 -1.23 24.88
CA HIS A 30 -3.75 -2.28 24.06
C HIS A 30 -3.38 -2.11 22.57
N PRO A 31 -2.08 -2.13 22.21
CA PRO A 31 -1.66 -1.84 20.85
C PRO A 31 -1.91 -3.06 19.94
N ILE A 32 -2.06 -2.80 18.64
CA ILE A 32 -2.40 -3.85 17.68
C ILE A 32 -1.29 -4.11 16.65
N HIS A 33 -1.31 -5.32 16.10
CA HIS A 33 -0.47 -5.73 14.98
C HIS A 33 -1.23 -5.52 13.67
N PHE A 34 -0.63 -4.78 12.73
CA PHE A 34 -1.16 -4.62 11.39
C PHE A 34 -0.49 -5.57 10.40
N VAL A 35 -1.29 -6.22 9.56
CA VAL A 35 -0.82 -6.99 8.41
C VAL A 35 -1.41 -6.35 7.15
N GLY A 36 -0.57 -5.64 6.39
CA GLY A 36 -0.97 -4.93 5.18
C GLY A 36 -0.48 -5.64 3.92
N HIS A 37 -1.37 -5.89 2.97
CA HIS A 37 -1.00 -6.32 1.62
C HIS A 37 -0.94 -5.13 0.66
N SER A 38 0.04 -5.10 -0.24
CA SER A 38 0.10 -4.09 -1.31
C SER A 38 0.07 -2.66 -0.75
N ALA A 39 -0.81 -1.81 -1.30
CA ALA A 39 -1.06 -0.46 -0.81
C ALA A 39 -1.55 -0.40 0.66
N GLY A 40 -2.18 -1.47 1.17
CA GLY A 40 -2.62 -1.53 2.56
C GLY A 40 -1.47 -1.34 3.56
N ALA A 41 -0.26 -1.78 3.20
CA ALA A 41 0.93 -1.52 4.01
C ALA A 41 1.30 -0.02 4.06
N GLN A 42 1.09 0.74 2.98
CA GLN A 42 1.26 2.19 3.00
C GLN A 42 0.18 2.86 3.84
N VAL A 43 -1.09 2.45 3.71
CA VAL A 43 -2.21 2.97 4.51
C VAL A 43 -1.92 2.83 6.01
N VAL A 44 -1.41 1.67 6.45
CA VAL A 44 -1.03 1.45 7.85
C VAL A 44 0.06 2.40 8.31
N ARG A 45 1.07 2.69 7.46
CA ARG A 45 2.13 3.66 7.80
C ARG A 45 1.59 5.08 7.92
N VAL A 46 0.70 5.48 7.01
CA VAL A 46 0.02 6.78 7.09
C VAL A 46 -0.82 6.87 8.37
N LEU A 47 -1.60 5.84 8.68
CA LEU A 47 -2.37 5.75 9.93
C LEU A 47 -1.45 5.88 11.16
N GLN A 48 -0.33 5.17 11.19
CA GLN A 48 0.62 5.26 12.30
C GLN A 48 1.19 6.67 12.45
N GLN A 49 1.56 7.32 11.34
CA GLN A 49 2.03 8.71 11.37
C GLN A 49 0.93 9.66 11.86
N MET A 50 -0.31 9.49 11.40
CA MET A 50 -1.46 10.27 11.86
C MET A 50 -1.73 10.11 13.36
N LEU A 51 -1.51 8.92 13.92
CA LEU A 51 -1.58 8.69 15.36
C LEU A 51 -0.46 9.43 16.10
N ALA A 52 0.77 9.39 15.58
CA ALA A 52 1.91 10.12 16.15
C ALA A 52 1.69 11.65 16.12
N ASP A 53 1.11 12.15 15.02
CA ASP A 53 0.84 13.57 14.79
C ASP A 53 -0.46 14.06 15.46
N LYS A 54 -1.19 13.16 16.15
CA LYS A 54 -2.47 13.47 16.81
C LYS A 54 -3.51 14.07 15.85
N ALA A 55 -3.61 13.49 14.66
CA ALA A 55 -4.48 13.99 13.59
C ALA A 55 -5.98 13.85 13.89
N PHE A 56 -6.35 13.06 14.90
CA PHE A 56 -7.73 12.69 15.21
C PHE A 56 -8.33 13.60 16.28
N LYS A 57 -9.11 14.60 15.84
CA LYS A 57 -9.79 15.55 16.73
C LYS A 57 -10.61 14.83 17.80
N GLY A 58 -10.34 15.15 19.07
CA GLY A 58 -11.02 14.53 20.22
C GLY A 58 -10.29 13.31 20.78
N TYR A 59 -9.17 12.90 20.18
CA TYR A 59 -8.31 11.80 20.62
C TYR A 59 -6.86 12.27 20.76
N GLU A 60 -6.64 13.24 21.65
CA GLU A 60 -5.36 13.93 21.82
C GLU A 60 -4.27 13.09 22.51
N ASN A 61 -4.66 11.92 23.03
CA ASN A 61 -3.78 10.91 23.63
C ASN A 61 -3.27 9.87 22.61
N THR A 62 -3.61 10.02 21.33
CA THR A 62 -3.06 9.16 20.28
C THR A 62 -1.53 9.33 20.18
N CYS A 63 -0.87 8.24 19.84
CA CYS A 63 0.57 8.19 19.57
C CYS A 63 0.89 6.99 18.67
N GLU A 64 2.10 6.97 18.08
CA GLU A 64 2.60 5.89 17.24
C GLU A 64 2.56 4.53 17.95
N ASN A 65 2.58 4.56 19.28
CA ASN A 65 2.66 3.40 20.14
C ASN A 65 1.35 2.59 20.15
N TRP A 66 0.24 3.11 19.63
CA TRP A 66 -0.98 2.33 19.42
C TRP A 66 -0.78 1.21 18.38
N VAL A 67 0.31 1.26 17.61
CA VAL A 67 0.75 0.23 16.66
C VAL A 67 1.93 -0.53 17.25
N LEU A 68 1.78 -1.84 17.44
CA LEU A 68 2.83 -2.70 18.00
C LEU A 68 3.76 -3.23 16.91
N SER A 69 3.19 -3.64 15.77
CA SER A 69 3.97 -4.04 14.61
C SER A 69 3.25 -3.75 13.29
N VAL A 70 4.03 -3.56 12.24
CA VAL A 70 3.57 -3.51 10.86
C VAL A 70 4.23 -4.63 10.06
N THR A 71 3.43 -5.56 9.57
CA THR A 71 3.86 -6.61 8.66
C THR A 71 3.31 -6.33 7.27
N ALA A 72 4.18 -6.28 6.27
CA ALA A 72 3.78 -6.12 4.89
C ALA A 72 3.93 -7.40 4.08
N LEU A 73 2.90 -7.74 3.32
CA LEU A 73 2.93 -8.74 2.28
C LEU A 73 2.92 -8.01 0.94
N SER A 74 4.04 -8.05 0.22
CA SER A 74 4.20 -7.27 -1.01
C SER A 74 3.85 -5.78 -0.83
N GLY A 75 4.39 -5.10 0.20
CA GLY A 75 4.02 -3.71 0.50
C GLY A 75 4.49 -2.71 -0.55
N ALA A 76 3.64 -1.76 -0.96
CA ALA A 76 3.99 -0.83 -2.05
C ALA A 76 4.86 0.37 -1.62
N PHE A 77 5.91 0.19 -0.82
CA PHE A 77 6.55 1.30 -0.09
C PHE A 77 7.20 2.39 -0.96
N ASN A 78 7.65 2.05 -2.16
CA ASN A 78 8.33 2.99 -3.06
C ASN A 78 7.59 3.16 -4.40
N GLY A 79 6.34 2.73 -4.47
CA GLY A 79 5.52 2.78 -5.68
C GLY A 79 5.85 1.66 -6.66
N THR A 80 5.33 1.75 -7.88
CA THR A 80 5.58 0.77 -8.93
C THR A 80 5.62 1.36 -10.33
N THR A 81 6.48 0.81 -11.17
CA THR A 81 6.54 1.14 -12.60
C THR A 81 5.29 0.68 -13.36
N ARG A 82 4.50 -0.24 -12.78
CA ARG A 82 3.23 -0.69 -13.37
C ARG A 82 2.25 0.47 -13.61
N THR A 83 2.23 1.46 -12.73
CA THR A 83 1.31 2.61 -12.83
C THR A 83 1.43 3.33 -14.18
N TYR A 84 2.66 3.45 -14.72
CA TYR A 84 2.90 4.11 -16.00
C TYR A 84 2.42 3.29 -17.21
N PHE A 85 2.48 1.95 -17.13
CA PHE A 85 1.89 1.07 -18.14
C PHE A 85 0.37 1.11 -18.11
N ASP A 86 -0.22 1.27 -16.92
CA ASP A 86 -1.67 1.33 -16.76
C ASP A 86 -2.23 2.67 -17.28
N GLY A 87 -1.45 3.75 -17.16
CA GLY A 87 -1.74 5.01 -17.84
C GLY A 87 -1.36 6.28 -17.09
N MET A 88 -0.59 6.19 -16.00
CA MET A 88 -0.08 7.38 -15.30
C MET A 88 0.99 8.10 -16.15
N ASN A 89 1.02 9.41 -16.07
CA ASN A 89 2.05 10.23 -16.72
C ASN A 89 3.37 10.12 -15.93
N PRO A 90 4.47 9.68 -16.56
CA PRO A 90 5.76 9.61 -15.89
C PRO A 90 6.38 10.97 -15.54
N GLU A 91 5.92 12.07 -16.14
CA GLU A 91 6.44 13.43 -15.86
C GLU A 91 6.12 13.89 -14.44
N ASP A 92 4.85 13.78 -14.03
CA ASP A 92 4.38 14.26 -12.73
C ASP A 92 3.99 13.14 -11.76
N GLY A 93 3.81 11.91 -12.25
CA GLY A 93 3.33 10.77 -11.45
C GLY A 93 1.90 10.95 -10.91
N LYS A 94 1.14 11.94 -11.39
CA LYS A 94 -0.15 12.35 -10.83
C LYS A 94 -1.26 12.41 -11.88
N SER A 95 -0.95 12.92 -13.07
CA SER A 95 -1.93 13.01 -14.16
C SER A 95 -2.02 11.68 -14.92
N LEU A 96 -3.17 11.47 -15.56
CA LEU A 96 -3.36 10.35 -16.48
C LEU A 96 -2.93 10.75 -17.88
N ARG A 97 -2.31 9.83 -18.63
CA ARG A 97 -2.02 10.01 -20.05
C ARG A 97 -3.32 10.25 -20.83
N PRO A 98 -3.34 11.15 -21.83
CA PRO A 98 -4.55 11.48 -22.58
C PRO A 98 -5.26 10.27 -23.21
N VAL A 99 -4.47 9.28 -23.66
CA VAL A 99 -4.98 8.03 -24.25
C VAL A 99 -4.36 6.85 -23.52
N SER A 100 -5.15 6.16 -22.70
CA SER A 100 -4.75 4.93 -21.99
C SER A 100 -5.95 4.11 -21.54
N LEU A 101 -5.74 2.83 -21.21
CA LEU A 101 -6.78 1.97 -20.62
C LEU A 101 -7.33 2.57 -19.33
N LEU A 102 -6.47 3.17 -18.50
CA LEU A 102 -6.87 3.83 -17.27
C LEU A 102 -7.84 4.99 -17.49
N GLN A 103 -7.80 5.69 -18.63
CA GLN A 103 -8.81 6.70 -18.96
C GLN A 103 -10.20 6.09 -19.18
N LEU A 104 -10.27 4.92 -19.82
CA LEU A 104 -11.54 4.19 -19.99
C LEU A 104 -12.07 3.71 -18.64
N CYS A 105 -11.19 3.17 -17.79
CA CYS A 105 -11.54 2.78 -16.42
C CYS A 105 -12.03 3.99 -15.61
N ARG A 106 -11.37 5.15 -15.71
CA ARG A 106 -11.78 6.41 -15.07
C ARG A 106 -13.21 6.78 -15.45
N ILE A 107 -13.52 6.80 -16.75
CA ILE A 107 -14.86 7.10 -17.26
C ILE A 107 -15.88 6.09 -16.70
N GLY A 108 -15.55 4.80 -16.76
CA GLY A 108 -16.41 3.73 -16.23
C GLY A 108 -16.72 3.91 -14.74
N VAL A 109 -15.72 4.22 -13.92
CA VAL A 109 -15.89 4.47 -12.48
C VAL A 109 -16.74 5.71 -12.23
N ILE A 110 -16.49 6.83 -12.93
CA ILE A 110 -17.31 8.04 -12.78
C ILE A 110 -18.78 7.75 -13.10
N ILE A 111 -19.05 7.05 -14.20
CA ILE A 111 -20.41 6.68 -14.61
C ILE A 111 -21.05 5.74 -13.58
N TYR A 112 -20.29 4.73 -13.12
CA TYR A 112 -20.74 3.77 -12.11
C TYR A 112 -21.16 4.46 -10.81
N ASP A 113 -20.30 5.33 -10.27
CA ASP A 113 -20.57 6.03 -9.02
C ASP A 113 -21.66 7.09 -9.17
N TRP A 114 -21.78 7.71 -10.35
CA TRP A 114 -22.86 8.65 -10.66
C TRP A 114 -24.23 7.97 -10.75
N PHE A 115 -24.33 6.80 -11.38
CA PHE A 115 -25.59 6.04 -11.42
C PHE A 115 -26.08 5.63 -10.02
N ASP A 116 -25.14 5.39 -9.10
CA ASP A 116 -25.41 5.19 -7.67
C ASP A 116 -26.45 4.10 -7.39
N ILE A 117 -26.30 2.97 -8.09
CA ILE A 117 -27.22 1.83 -8.00
C ILE A 117 -26.92 1.03 -6.72
N PRO A 118 -27.85 0.95 -5.73
CA PRO A 118 -27.52 0.39 -4.42
C PRO A 118 -27.07 -1.06 -4.42
N TRP A 119 -27.73 -1.94 -5.19
CA TRP A 119 -27.37 -3.36 -5.23
C TRP A 119 -26.00 -3.60 -5.88
N LEU A 120 -25.62 -2.79 -6.87
CA LEU A 120 -24.29 -2.83 -7.48
C LEU A 120 -23.23 -2.38 -6.47
N LYS A 121 -23.47 -1.27 -5.75
CA LYS A 121 -22.53 -0.75 -4.74
C LYS A 121 -22.41 -1.66 -3.53
N ASN A 122 -23.47 -2.38 -3.17
CA ASN A 122 -23.41 -3.41 -2.14
C ASN A 122 -22.57 -4.62 -2.58
N TYR A 123 -22.54 -4.92 -3.88
CA TYR A 123 -21.67 -5.97 -4.42
C TYR A 123 -20.21 -5.53 -4.53
N TYR A 124 -19.95 -4.33 -5.04
CA TYR A 124 -18.59 -3.80 -5.19
C TYR A 124 -18.59 -2.26 -5.17
N ASN A 125 -18.01 -1.65 -4.14
CA ASN A 125 -17.89 -0.18 -4.04
C ASN A 125 -16.43 0.26 -4.28
N PHE A 126 -16.22 1.27 -5.12
CA PHE A 126 -14.89 1.81 -5.43
C PHE A 126 -14.29 2.71 -4.34
N GLY A 127 -15.07 3.07 -3.32
CA GLY A 127 -14.62 3.86 -2.16
C GLY A 127 -14.77 5.37 -2.31
N PHE A 128 -15.45 5.86 -3.35
CA PHE A 128 -15.58 7.29 -3.66
C PHE A 128 -16.81 7.98 -3.05
N ASP A 129 -17.47 7.35 -2.07
CA ASP A 129 -18.71 7.88 -1.48
C ASP A 129 -18.57 9.32 -0.94
N HIS A 130 -17.39 9.67 -0.42
CA HIS A 130 -17.10 11.00 0.12
C HIS A 130 -17.11 12.12 -0.94
N PHE A 131 -16.98 11.79 -2.23
CA PHE A 131 -17.16 12.75 -3.33
C PHE A 131 -18.63 13.03 -3.67
N ASN A 132 -19.58 12.20 -3.19
CA ASN A 132 -21.03 12.42 -3.30
C ASN A 132 -21.52 12.68 -4.74
N ILE A 133 -20.92 12.02 -5.74
CA ILE A 133 -21.19 12.27 -7.18
C ILE A 133 -22.47 11.61 -7.73
N SER A 134 -23.37 11.13 -6.88
CA SER A 134 -24.64 10.52 -7.29
C SER A 134 -25.45 11.44 -8.21
N TRP A 135 -26.16 10.89 -9.19
CA TRP A 135 -27.00 11.63 -10.13
C TRP A 135 -28.06 12.47 -9.42
N ARG A 136 -28.54 12.02 -8.26
CA ARG A 136 -29.49 12.75 -7.41
C ARG A 136 -28.89 14.00 -6.78
N LYS A 137 -27.56 14.07 -6.66
CA LYS A 137 -26.82 15.15 -6.01
C LYS A 137 -26.28 16.16 -7.03
N ILE A 138 -25.62 15.68 -8.08
CA ILE A 138 -24.89 16.56 -9.02
C ILE A 138 -25.52 16.65 -10.42
N GLY A 139 -26.49 15.79 -10.74
CA GLY A 139 -27.16 15.78 -12.05
C GLY A 139 -26.21 15.51 -13.23
N ILE A 140 -26.70 15.77 -14.45
CA ILE A 140 -25.94 15.50 -15.70
C ILE A 140 -24.80 16.51 -15.89
N TRP A 141 -24.98 17.77 -15.51
CA TRP A 141 -23.93 18.79 -15.63
C TRP A 141 -22.75 18.48 -14.72
N GLY A 142 -22.99 18.05 -13.47
CA GLY A 142 -21.93 17.59 -12.60
C GLY A 142 -21.20 16.34 -13.12
N LEU A 143 -21.89 15.45 -13.83
CA LEU A 143 -21.24 14.33 -14.52
C LEU A 143 -20.27 14.84 -15.60
N ILE A 144 -20.69 15.82 -16.40
CA ILE A 144 -19.82 16.44 -17.42
C ILE A 144 -18.60 17.07 -16.74
N ASP A 145 -18.77 17.81 -15.64
CA ASP A 145 -17.64 18.38 -14.90
C ASP A 145 -16.68 17.31 -14.36
N CYS A 146 -17.20 16.19 -13.86
CA CYS A 146 -16.37 15.05 -13.43
C CYS A 146 -15.62 14.41 -14.61
N LEU A 147 -16.28 14.24 -15.76
CA LEU A 147 -15.66 13.67 -16.96
C LEU A 147 -14.58 14.58 -17.55
N LEU A 148 -14.74 15.90 -17.45
CA LEU A 148 -13.74 16.89 -17.85
C LEU A 148 -12.58 17.00 -16.84
N GLY A 149 -12.71 16.43 -15.64
CA GLY A 149 -11.70 16.48 -14.59
C GLY A 149 -11.72 17.77 -13.77
N ASN A 150 -12.79 18.56 -13.86
CA ASN A 150 -12.97 19.78 -13.07
C ASN A 150 -13.38 19.47 -11.62
N ALA A 151 -14.00 18.31 -11.39
CA ALA A 151 -14.52 17.88 -10.10
C ALA A 151 -14.42 16.36 -9.94
N GLY A 152 -14.66 15.88 -8.72
CA GLY A 152 -14.76 14.45 -8.42
C GLY A 152 -13.41 13.76 -8.16
N PRO A 153 -13.42 12.41 -8.07
CA PRO A 153 -12.31 11.62 -7.53
C PRO A 153 -10.95 11.78 -8.21
N PHE A 154 -10.97 12.15 -9.49
CA PHE A 154 -9.77 12.18 -10.32
C PHE A 154 -9.22 13.59 -10.55
N ALA A 155 -9.82 14.63 -9.94
CA ALA A 155 -9.45 16.02 -10.18
C ALA A 155 -8.21 16.47 -9.39
N SER A 156 -8.07 16.05 -8.13
CA SER A 156 -7.04 16.53 -7.20
C SER A 156 -5.83 15.59 -7.04
N GLY A 157 -5.89 14.39 -7.65
CA GLY A 157 -4.94 13.31 -7.43
C GLY A 157 -5.10 12.56 -6.10
N ASP A 158 -6.19 12.82 -5.38
CA ASP A 158 -6.54 12.16 -4.11
C ASP A 158 -7.22 10.81 -4.35
N TRP A 159 -6.44 9.88 -4.91
CA TRP A 159 -6.83 8.50 -5.18
C TRP A 159 -5.58 7.63 -5.30
N ILE A 160 -5.76 6.32 -5.36
CA ILE A 160 -4.68 5.37 -5.08
C ILE A 160 -3.49 5.42 -6.06
N LEU A 161 -3.69 5.63 -7.37
CA LEU A 161 -2.58 5.47 -8.32
C LEU A 161 -1.50 6.56 -8.25
N PRO A 162 -1.84 7.85 -8.05
CA PRO A 162 -0.84 8.88 -7.75
C PRO A 162 0.13 8.46 -6.64
N ASP A 163 -0.37 7.95 -5.52
CA ASP A 163 0.45 7.50 -4.40
C ASP A 163 1.28 6.25 -4.71
N LEU A 164 0.84 5.42 -5.66
CA LEU A 164 1.56 4.24 -6.14
C LEU A 164 2.58 4.52 -7.25
N THR A 165 2.68 5.76 -7.75
CA THR A 165 3.82 6.13 -8.62
C THR A 165 5.09 6.27 -7.80
N LEU A 166 6.26 6.23 -8.44
CA LEU A 166 7.54 6.44 -7.75
C LEU A 166 7.57 7.83 -7.12
N GLN A 167 7.12 8.86 -7.85
CA GLN A 167 7.07 10.25 -7.38
C GLN A 167 6.12 10.40 -6.20
N GLY A 168 4.91 9.86 -6.29
CA GLY A 168 3.91 9.93 -5.23
C GLY A 168 4.37 9.20 -3.97
N SER A 169 4.90 7.98 -4.10
CA SER A 169 5.45 7.24 -2.96
C SER A 169 6.64 7.94 -2.30
N ILE A 170 7.51 8.61 -3.07
CA ILE A 170 8.61 9.41 -2.52
C ILE A 170 8.07 10.61 -1.73
N LYS A 171 7.11 11.34 -2.29
CA LYS A 171 6.47 12.46 -1.62
C LYS A 171 5.73 12.00 -0.36
N LEU A 172 5.09 10.85 -0.39
CA LEU A 172 4.45 10.27 0.78
C LEU A 172 5.50 9.93 1.84
N ASN A 173 6.55 9.21 1.46
CA ASN A 173 7.61 8.78 2.37
C ASN A 173 8.38 9.94 3.02
N SER A 174 8.47 11.12 2.40
CA SER A 174 9.14 12.28 3.03
C SER A 174 8.45 12.77 4.31
N HIS A 175 7.20 12.35 4.53
CA HIS A 175 6.42 12.71 5.72
C HIS A 175 6.18 11.52 6.65
N LEU A 176 6.65 10.32 6.31
CA LEU A 176 6.40 9.11 7.09
C LEU A 176 7.66 8.65 7.80
N HIS A 177 7.57 8.38 9.09
CA HIS A 177 8.69 7.89 9.89
C HIS A 177 8.63 6.39 10.14
N THR A 178 9.77 5.84 10.59
CA THR A 178 9.84 4.51 11.21
C THR A 178 10.07 4.72 12.69
N PHE A 179 9.14 4.22 13.50
CA PHE A 179 9.07 4.54 14.91
C PHE A 179 9.88 3.55 15.74
N PRO A 180 10.65 4.03 16.75
CA PRO A 180 11.62 3.22 17.46
C PRO A 180 11.00 2.11 18.31
N ASN A 181 9.72 2.20 18.65
CA ASN A 181 9.00 1.24 19.50
C ASN A 181 8.05 0.31 18.73
N THR A 182 8.16 0.27 17.40
CA THR A 182 7.33 -0.56 16.52
C THR A 182 8.18 -1.58 15.78
N TYR A 183 7.70 -2.81 15.68
CA TYR A 183 8.36 -3.84 14.88
C TYR A 183 7.90 -3.77 13.41
N TYR A 184 8.84 -3.82 12.46
CA TYR A 184 8.51 -3.76 11.04
C TYR A 184 9.01 -5.01 10.31
N PHE A 185 8.11 -5.65 9.56
CA PHE A 185 8.41 -6.83 8.76
C PHE A 185 7.92 -6.64 7.34
N SER A 186 8.69 -7.13 6.37
CA SER A 186 8.25 -7.14 4.97
C SER A 186 8.58 -8.46 4.27
N TYR A 187 7.58 -9.01 3.59
CA TYR A 187 7.75 -10.12 2.66
C TYR A 187 7.66 -9.56 1.25
N ALA A 188 8.83 -9.30 0.65
CA ALA A 188 8.95 -8.81 -0.71
C ALA A 188 8.83 -9.98 -1.68
N SER A 189 7.75 -10.04 -2.47
CA SER A 189 7.56 -11.16 -3.38
C SER A 189 8.28 -10.97 -4.71
N LYS A 190 8.65 -12.07 -5.37
CA LYS A 190 9.39 -12.06 -6.63
C LYS A 190 8.94 -13.24 -7.49
N ARG A 191 8.74 -12.98 -8.79
CA ARG A 191 8.50 -14.01 -9.83
C ARG A 191 9.33 -13.82 -11.08
N THR A 192 10.54 -13.31 -10.91
CA THR A 192 11.50 -13.03 -11.99
C THR A 192 12.79 -13.80 -11.78
N SER A 193 13.53 -14.06 -12.84
CA SER A 193 14.82 -14.75 -12.84
C SER A 193 15.74 -14.11 -13.87
N LYS A 194 17.06 -14.21 -13.68
CA LYS A 194 18.03 -13.67 -14.63
C LYS A 194 18.52 -14.75 -15.57
N VAL A 195 18.36 -14.53 -16.88
CA VAL A 195 18.86 -15.40 -17.95
C VAL A 195 19.78 -14.57 -18.85
N MET A 196 21.06 -14.93 -18.92
CA MET A 196 22.08 -14.17 -19.69
C MET A 196 22.10 -12.67 -19.38
N GLY A 197 21.87 -12.29 -18.11
CA GLY A 197 21.83 -10.89 -17.67
C GLY A 197 20.49 -10.18 -17.89
N ILE A 198 19.52 -10.82 -18.56
CA ILE A 198 18.18 -10.28 -18.79
C ILE A 198 17.22 -10.80 -17.71
N THR A 199 16.46 -9.90 -17.09
CA THR A 199 15.40 -10.28 -16.15
C THR A 199 14.17 -10.75 -16.94
N VAL A 200 13.72 -11.98 -16.65
CA VAL A 200 12.58 -12.63 -17.31
C VAL A 200 11.65 -13.27 -16.27
N PRO A 201 10.38 -13.57 -16.60
CA PRO A 201 9.52 -14.35 -15.71
C PRO A 201 10.14 -15.70 -15.32
N SER A 202 10.07 -16.06 -14.05
CA SER A 202 10.69 -17.28 -13.45
C SER A 202 10.06 -18.62 -13.89
N GLY A 203 9.06 -18.60 -14.75
CA GLY A 203 8.40 -19.79 -15.32
C GLY A 203 6.90 -19.57 -15.56
N ILE A 204 6.32 -20.31 -16.52
CA ILE A 204 4.90 -20.16 -16.90
C ILE A 204 3.95 -20.84 -15.89
N LEU A 205 4.38 -21.96 -15.28
CA LEU A 205 3.53 -22.85 -14.47
C LEU A 205 3.33 -22.43 -13.00
N GLY A 206 3.73 -21.22 -12.60
CA GLY A 206 3.60 -20.74 -11.21
C GLY A 206 3.14 -19.30 -11.07
N ILE A 207 2.81 -18.65 -12.20
CA ILE A 207 2.40 -17.26 -12.28
C ILE A 207 0.93 -17.23 -12.70
N HIS A 208 0.10 -16.43 -12.01
CA HIS A 208 -1.28 -16.23 -12.42
C HIS A 208 -1.35 -15.68 -13.85
N PRO A 209 -2.20 -16.22 -14.76
CA PRO A 209 -2.25 -15.76 -16.15
C PRO A 209 -2.43 -14.24 -16.32
N LEU A 210 -3.22 -13.61 -15.44
CA LEU A 210 -3.42 -12.15 -15.43
C LEU A 210 -2.17 -11.34 -15.08
N LEU A 211 -1.19 -11.95 -14.40
CA LEU A 211 0.04 -11.30 -13.95
C LEU A 211 1.23 -11.56 -14.86
N PHE A 212 1.21 -12.63 -15.68
CA PHE A 212 2.34 -13.01 -16.52
C PHE A 212 2.79 -11.89 -17.47
N ILE A 213 1.84 -11.29 -18.21
CA ILE A 213 2.14 -10.18 -19.13
C ILE A 213 2.71 -8.99 -18.37
N ARG A 214 2.19 -8.71 -17.16
CA ARG A 214 2.68 -7.60 -16.34
C ARG A 214 4.09 -7.83 -15.82
N ILE A 215 4.42 -9.07 -15.45
CA ILE A 215 5.79 -9.42 -15.06
C ILE A 215 6.76 -9.14 -16.19
N LEU A 216 6.41 -9.55 -17.41
CA LEU A 216 7.24 -9.30 -18.58
C LEU A 216 7.39 -7.79 -18.86
N GLN A 217 6.29 -7.03 -18.85
CA GLN A 217 6.32 -5.58 -19.07
C GLN A 217 7.22 -4.86 -18.07
N MET A 218 7.08 -5.17 -16.78
CA MET A 218 7.88 -4.56 -15.72
C MET A 218 9.35 -4.96 -15.78
N SER A 219 9.66 -6.20 -16.20
CA SER A 219 11.04 -6.66 -16.39
C SER A 219 11.76 -5.94 -17.54
N LEU A 220 11.01 -5.36 -18.46
CA LEU A 220 11.49 -4.60 -19.62
C LEU A 220 11.28 -3.09 -19.45
N TRP A 221 10.95 -2.63 -18.24
CA TRP A 221 10.72 -1.22 -17.97
C TRP A 221 11.97 -0.39 -18.31
N ARG A 222 11.74 0.72 -19.01
CA ARG A 222 12.71 1.77 -19.28
C ARG A 222 12.05 3.10 -18.97
N HIS A 223 12.65 3.88 -18.08
CA HIS A 223 12.19 5.23 -17.81
C HIS A 223 12.34 6.10 -19.07
N PRO A 224 11.34 6.93 -19.41
CA PRO A 224 11.42 7.77 -20.60
C PRO A 224 12.65 8.69 -20.57
N PRO A 225 13.45 8.77 -21.66
CA PRO A 225 14.72 9.50 -21.67
C PRO A 225 14.55 11.02 -21.66
N ASP A 226 13.37 11.51 -22.04
CA ASP A 226 12.95 12.91 -22.08
C ASP A 226 12.42 13.42 -20.73
N VAL A 227 12.18 12.51 -19.79
CA VAL A 227 11.64 12.83 -18.46
C VAL A 227 12.74 12.73 -17.40
N PRO A 228 12.90 13.74 -16.51
CA PRO A 228 13.85 13.65 -15.42
C PRO A 228 13.66 12.37 -14.59
N PRO A 229 14.73 11.73 -14.10
CA PRO A 229 14.60 10.56 -13.26
C PRO A 229 13.85 10.92 -11.96
N PRO A 230 13.06 9.99 -11.39
CA PRO A 230 12.24 10.27 -10.21
C PRO A 230 13.07 10.58 -8.95
N TYR A 231 14.34 10.16 -8.91
CA TYR A 231 15.29 10.49 -7.86
C TYR A 231 16.74 10.38 -8.35
N LYS A 232 17.66 10.98 -7.58
CA LYS A 232 19.09 10.95 -7.88
C LYS A 232 19.62 9.52 -7.80
N GLY A 233 20.29 9.06 -8.86
CA GLY A 233 20.88 7.72 -8.92
C GLY A 233 19.88 6.63 -9.33
N TYR A 234 18.71 7.00 -9.86
CA TYR A 234 17.77 6.06 -10.47
C TYR A 234 18.43 5.21 -11.57
N ARG A 235 18.12 3.92 -11.56
CA ARG A 235 18.53 2.94 -12.58
C ARG A 235 17.34 2.05 -12.90
N ASP A 236 17.07 1.80 -14.18
CA ASP A 236 15.96 0.93 -14.60
C ASP A 236 16.12 -0.48 -14.04
N GLU A 237 17.37 -0.96 -14.01
CA GLU A 237 17.77 -2.32 -13.65
C GLU A 237 17.32 -2.69 -12.22
N ASP A 238 17.28 -1.70 -11.33
CA ASP A 238 16.85 -1.88 -9.94
C ASP A 238 15.34 -2.18 -9.83
N TRP A 239 14.58 -1.84 -10.86
CA TRP A 239 13.12 -1.98 -10.92
C TRP A 239 12.64 -3.17 -11.75
N TRP A 240 13.52 -3.99 -12.34
CA TRP A 240 13.06 -5.09 -13.20
C TRP A 240 12.51 -6.29 -12.44
N ASP A 241 13.11 -6.66 -11.30
CA ASP A 241 12.60 -7.77 -10.51
C ASP A 241 11.22 -7.39 -9.93
N ASN A 242 10.21 -8.24 -10.11
CA ASN A 242 8.82 -7.93 -9.71
C ASN A 242 7.96 -9.19 -9.48
N ASP A 243 6.75 -8.98 -8.96
CA ASP A 243 5.73 -10.02 -8.67
C ASP A 243 4.49 -9.95 -9.59
N GLY A 244 4.52 -9.07 -10.60
CA GLY A 244 3.43 -8.81 -11.55
C GLY A 244 2.51 -7.64 -11.19
N ALA A 245 2.65 -7.06 -10.00
CA ALA A 245 2.01 -5.80 -9.66
C ALA A 245 2.98 -4.76 -9.12
N LEU A 246 3.98 -5.17 -8.34
CA LEU A 246 4.97 -4.32 -7.70
C LEU A 246 6.39 -4.80 -7.99
N ASN A 247 7.31 -3.84 -8.03
CA ASN A 247 8.73 -4.12 -8.19
C ASN A 247 9.30 -4.59 -6.84
N THR A 248 10.17 -5.60 -6.86
CA THR A 248 10.70 -6.26 -5.66
C THR A 248 11.44 -5.28 -4.75
N ILE A 249 12.22 -4.36 -5.34
CA ILE A 249 12.90 -3.29 -4.61
C ILE A 249 11.93 -2.38 -3.85
N SER A 250 10.72 -2.18 -4.38
CA SER A 250 9.71 -1.34 -3.75
C SER A 250 9.15 -1.98 -2.49
N MET A 251 9.16 -3.31 -2.43
CA MET A 251 8.54 -4.09 -1.37
C MET A 251 9.42 -4.32 -0.17
N THR A 252 10.73 -4.10 -0.24
CA THR A 252 11.63 -4.44 0.88
C THR A 252 11.34 -3.57 2.10
N HIS A 253 11.35 -2.25 1.93
CA HIS A 253 11.17 -1.24 2.96
C HIS A 253 11.07 0.13 2.30
N PRO A 254 10.72 1.20 3.03
CA PRO A 254 10.80 2.57 2.49
C PRO A 254 12.26 2.95 2.22
N ARG A 255 12.64 3.07 0.94
CA ARG A 255 14.01 3.34 0.49
C ARG A 255 14.23 4.79 0.10
N PHE A 256 13.18 5.46 -0.37
CA PHE A 256 13.25 6.81 -0.92
C PHE A 256 12.24 7.73 -0.23
N PRO A 257 12.54 9.03 -0.07
CA PRO A 257 13.78 9.71 -0.53
C PRO A 257 15.00 9.44 0.36
N VAL A 258 14.76 9.07 1.62
CA VAL A 258 15.80 8.65 2.58
C VAL A 258 15.53 7.20 2.93
N GLU A 259 16.56 6.38 2.94
CA GLU A 259 16.41 4.95 3.25
C GLU A 259 16.16 4.75 4.75
N HIS A 260 15.08 4.04 5.08
CA HIS A 260 14.75 3.71 6.45
C HIS A 260 15.62 2.56 6.96
N PRO A 261 15.89 2.48 8.29
CA PRO A 261 16.67 1.38 8.87
C PRO A 261 16.08 0.03 8.48
N SER A 262 16.90 -0.85 7.90
CA SER A 262 16.44 -2.13 7.38
C SER A 262 17.51 -3.22 7.47
N GLN A 263 17.07 -4.48 7.48
CA GLN A 263 17.92 -5.65 7.50
C GLN A 263 17.29 -6.79 6.68
N LEU A 264 18.08 -7.36 5.76
CA LEU A 264 17.70 -8.56 5.01
C LEU A 264 17.74 -9.79 5.93
N VAL A 265 16.65 -10.54 5.96
CA VAL A 265 16.52 -11.80 6.71
C VAL A 265 16.61 -12.97 5.73
N VAL A 266 17.76 -13.65 5.72
CA VAL A 266 17.95 -14.88 4.94
C VAL A 266 17.48 -16.09 5.73
N LYS A 267 17.90 -16.20 7.00
CA LYS A 267 17.39 -17.17 7.97
C LYS A 267 16.86 -16.45 9.19
N ASP A 268 15.74 -16.91 9.73
CA ASP A 268 15.11 -16.28 10.89
C ASP A 268 15.97 -16.37 12.16
N SER A 269 16.93 -17.30 12.20
CA SER A 269 17.95 -17.44 13.25
C SER A 269 18.92 -16.25 13.31
N ASP A 270 19.14 -15.56 12.20
CA ASP A 270 20.25 -14.60 12.06
C ASP A 270 19.91 -13.22 12.62
N CYS A 271 18.65 -13.00 13.02
CA CYS A 271 18.12 -11.70 13.44
C CYS A 271 17.46 -11.75 14.83
N GLN A 272 17.78 -12.76 15.64
CA GLN A 272 17.25 -12.88 17.01
C GLN A 272 18.21 -12.24 18.03
N PRO A 273 17.71 -11.38 18.94
CA PRO A 273 16.34 -10.87 19.03
C PRO A 273 16.04 -9.76 18.00
N PHE A 274 14.82 -9.75 17.44
CA PHE A 274 14.38 -8.64 16.59
C PHE A 274 14.29 -7.36 17.43
N LEU A 275 14.82 -6.25 16.90
CA LEU A 275 14.77 -4.93 17.53
C LEU A 275 13.69 -4.08 16.87
N PRO A 276 12.91 -3.29 17.64
CA PRO A 276 11.94 -2.37 17.05
C PRO A 276 12.66 -1.20 16.34
N GLY A 277 11.94 -0.51 15.46
CA GLY A 277 12.48 0.61 14.67
C GLY A 277 13.28 0.21 13.42
N ILE A 278 13.32 -1.09 13.07
CA ILE A 278 14.05 -1.62 11.91
C ILE A 278 13.10 -2.45 11.04
N TRP A 279 13.19 -2.26 9.72
CA TRP A 279 12.49 -3.07 8.72
C TRP A 279 13.23 -4.37 8.44
N TYR A 280 12.71 -5.48 8.95
CA TYR A 280 13.20 -6.82 8.62
C TYR A 280 12.49 -7.35 7.38
N TYR A 281 13.21 -7.48 6.27
CA TYR A 281 12.62 -7.91 5.01
C TYR A 281 13.15 -9.26 4.52
N LYS A 282 12.27 -10.03 3.89
CA LYS A 282 12.57 -11.33 3.29
C LYS A 282 12.05 -11.35 1.86
N ILE A 283 12.88 -11.82 0.92
CA ILE A 283 12.43 -12.06 -0.45
C ILE A 283 11.79 -13.44 -0.51
N VAL A 284 10.56 -13.52 -1.02
CA VAL A 284 9.79 -14.76 -1.15
C VAL A 284 9.40 -15.00 -2.61
N GLU A 285 9.46 -16.24 -3.06
CA GLU A 285 9.07 -16.59 -4.43
C GLU A 285 7.53 -16.71 -4.52
N GLY A 286 6.90 -15.77 -5.21
CA GLY A 286 5.45 -15.70 -5.32
C GLY A 286 4.99 -14.53 -6.17
N ASP A 287 3.88 -14.72 -6.90
CA ASP A 287 3.24 -13.60 -7.57
C ASP A 287 2.42 -12.77 -6.57
N HIS A 288 2.00 -11.57 -6.97
CA HIS A 288 1.39 -10.58 -6.07
C HIS A 288 0.19 -11.08 -5.26
N ILE A 289 -0.51 -12.10 -5.75
CA ILE A 289 -1.75 -12.61 -5.14
C ILE A 289 -1.58 -13.99 -4.50
N LEU A 290 -0.40 -14.62 -4.63
CA LEU A 290 -0.13 -15.99 -4.16
C LEU A 290 -0.42 -16.13 -2.67
N PHE A 291 0.09 -15.22 -1.86
CA PHE A 291 -0.03 -15.30 -0.41
C PHE A 291 -1.30 -14.65 0.15
N ILE A 292 -2.29 -14.33 -0.68
CA ILE A 292 -3.51 -13.63 -0.24
C ILE A 292 -4.77 -14.34 -0.72
N VAL A 293 -4.89 -14.54 -2.04
CA VAL A 293 -6.16 -14.91 -2.67
C VAL A 293 -6.30 -16.41 -2.82
N ASN A 294 -5.19 -17.14 -2.91
CA ASN A 294 -5.22 -18.53 -3.33
C ASN A 294 -4.39 -19.44 -2.41
N ARG A 295 -4.95 -19.74 -1.24
CA ARG A 295 -4.37 -20.67 -0.26
C ARG A 295 -4.12 -22.06 -0.86
N GLU A 296 -5.00 -22.56 -1.73
CA GLU A 296 -4.81 -23.86 -2.38
C GLU A 296 -3.59 -23.87 -3.30
N ARG A 297 -3.38 -22.81 -4.09
CA ARG A 297 -2.23 -22.67 -4.99
C ARG A 297 -0.93 -22.44 -4.25
N ALA A 298 -0.96 -21.67 -3.17
CA ALA A 298 0.22 -21.43 -2.33
C ALA A 298 0.54 -22.61 -1.39
N GLY A 299 -0.49 -23.42 -1.08
CA GLY A 299 -0.40 -24.58 -0.22
C GLY A 299 0.31 -24.28 1.09
N VAL A 300 1.27 -25.15 1.42
CA VAL A 300 2.07 -25.07 2.65
C VAL A 300 2.82 -23.74 2.80
N GLN A 301 3.20 -23.06 1.71
CA GLN A 301 3.93 -21.80 1.81
C GLN A 301 3.06 -20.65 2.34
N PHE A 302 1.75 -20.66 2.06
CA PHE A 302 0.81 -19.71 2.65
C PHE A 302 0.76 -19.91 4.16
N ASP A 303 0.52 -21.15 4.59
CA ASP A 303 0.39 -21.50 6.00
C ASP A 303 1.67 -21.13 6.77
N LEU A 304 2.85 -21.47 6.23
CA LEU A 304 4.13 -21.12 6.85
C LEU A 304 4.36 -19.61 7.01
N ILE A 305 3.94 -18.78 6.04
CA ILE A 305 4.08 -17.33 6.14
C ILE A 305 3.16 -16.79 7.23
N TYR A 306 1.88 -17.17 7.22
CA TYR A 306 0.94 -16.68 8.22
C TYR A 306 1.24 -17.20 9.62
N ASP A 307 1.64 -18.48 9.76
CA ASP A 307 2.06 -19.04 11.03
C ASP A 307 3.27 -18.27 11.60
N SER A 308 4.28 -17.99 10.76
CA SER A 308 5.43 -17.15 11.15
C SER A 308 4.99 -15.74 11.58
N ILE A 309 4.05 -15.12 10.86
CA ILE A 309 3.51 -13.79 11.22
C ILE A 309 2.82 -13.87 12.58
N PHE A 310 1.91 -14.83 12.78
CA PHE A 310 1.18 -14.97 14.03
C PHE A 310 2.10 -15.34 15.20
N GLU A 311 3.13 -16.18 14.98
CA GLU A 311 4.15 -16.46 15.98
C GLU A 311 4.92 -15.21 16.40
N ARG A 312 5.30 -14.36 15.44
CA ARG A 312 5.96 -13.08 15.74
C ARG A 312 5.03 -12.15 16.50
N CYS A 313 3.78 -12.01 16.07
CA CYS A 313 2.78 -11.22 16.79
C CYS A 313 2.64 -11.71 18.23
N ARG A 314 2.51 -13.03 18.45
CA ARG A 314 2.44 -13.62 19.81
C ARG A 314 3.70 -13.36 20.64
N LYS A 315 4.90 -13.51 20.06
CA LYS A 315 6.17 -13.26 20.76
C LYS A 315 6.32 -11.79 21.18
N HIS A 316 5.76 -10.87 20.41
CA HIS A 316 5.84 -9.44 20.66
C HIS A 316 4.53 -8.85 21.16
N ALA A 317 3.64 -9.65 21.76
CA ALA A 317 2.28 -9.25 22.14
C ALA A 317 2.22 -8.10 23.17
N PHE A 318 3.29 -7.88 23.93
CA PHE A 318 3.36 -6.82 24.93
C PHE A 318 4.69 -6.06 24.85
N ARG A 319 4.64 -4.73 24.96
CA ARG A 319 5.87 -3.90 25.10
C ARG A 319 6.54 -4.06 26.46
N LYS A 320 5.75 -4.33 27.49
CA LYS A 320 6.20 -4.65 28.85
C LYS A 320 5.75 -6.07 29.14
N ASN A 321 6.65 -6.93 29.62
CA ASN A 321 6.23 -8.23 30.16
C ASN A 321 5.13 -7.97 31.21
N PRO A 322 3.99 -8.65 31.15
CA PRO A 322 2.98 -8.50 32.19
C PRO A 322 3.66 -8.80 33.53
N THR A 323 3.67 -7.81 34.42
CA THR A 323 4.01 -8.04 35.83
C THR A 323 2.98 -9.03 36.34
N MET A 324 3.38 -10.31 36.43
CA MET A 324 2.60 -11.33 37.12
C MET A 324 2.29 -10.76 38.51
N PRO A 325 1.01 -10.71 38.93
CA PRO A 325 0.71 -10.31 40.29
C PRO A 325 1.45 -11.29 41.19
N ASN A 326 2.36 -10.75 42.01
CA ASN A 326 3.00 -11.52 43.08
C ASN A 326 1.87 -12.22 43.83
N HIS A 327 1.87 -13.55 43.81
CA HIS A 327 1.02 -14.33 44.69
C HIS A 327 1.38 -13.91 46.12
N ILE A 328 0.50 -13.10 46.71
CA ILE A 328 0.49 -12.85 48.14
C ILE A 328 0.00 -14.17 48.74
N SER A 329 0.92 -14.88 49.39
CA SER A 329 0.61 -15.91 50.38
C SER A 329 1.50 -15.69 51.58
#